data_AF-A0A818ZVQ7-F1
#
_entry.id   AF-A0A818ZVQ7-F1
#
_cell.length_a   1.000
_cell.length_b   1.000
_cell.length_c   1.000
_cell.angle_alpha   90.00
_cell.angle_beta   90.00
_cell.angle_gamma   90.00
#
_symmetry.space_group_name_H-M   'P 1'
#
loop_
_entity.id
_entity.type
_entity.pdbx_description
1 polymer ?
#
loop_
_entity_poly.entity_id
_entity_poly.type
_entity_poly.pdbx_seq_one_letter_code
_entity_poly.pdbx_strand_id
1 'polypeptide(L)'
;MSTYTYIGLAVLINRINKSNITVGVDGSLYRYHPRFKRNMEKCMKILVNKNIKFELQLSNDGSGVGAALTVAAEVLSTQSSKESTDNQKPKQRRRSHL
;
A
#
# COMPACT_ATOMS: atom_id res chain seq x y z
N MET A 1 -17.21 23.89 7.12
CA MET A 1 -17.49 22.98 5.99
C MET A 1 -16.50 21.83 5.82
N SER A 2 -15.31 21.84 6.43
CA SER A 2 -14.30 20.78 6.21
C SER A 2 -14.50 19.46 6.98
N THR A 3 -15.62 19.27 7.71
CA THR A 3 -15.83 18.16 8.66
C THR A 3 -16.15 16.80 8.05
N TYR A 4 -16.61 16.77 6.80
CA TYR A 4 -17.14 15.54 6.20
C TYR A 4 -16.07 14.59 5.66
N THR A 5 -14.89 15.10 5.28
CA THR A 5 -13.83 14.30 4.63
C THR A 5 -13.30 13.18 5.54
N TYR A 6 -13.26 13.40 6.85
CA TYR A 6 -12.75 12.43 7.82
C TYR A 6 -13.78 11.37 8.24
N ILE A 7 -15.07 11.57 7.95
CA ILE A 7 -16.12 10.59 8.27
C ILE A 7 -15.91 9.33 7.43
N GLY A 8 -15.66 9.48 6.14
CA GLY A 8 -15.42 8.33 5.25
C GLY A 8 -14.21 7.49 5.71
N LEU A 9 -13.13 8.15 6.12
CA LEU A 9 -11.94 7.48 6.63
C LEU A 9 -12.21 6.73 7.94
N ALA A 10 -12.92 7.36 8.88
CA ALA A 10 -13.28 6.71 10.15
C ALA A 10 -14.22 5.50 9.95
N VAL A 11 -15.20 5.63 9.04
CA VAL A 11 -16.09 4.51 8.67
C VAL A 11 -15.28 3.36 8.08
N LEU A 12 -14.30 3.65 7.20
CA LEU A 12 -13.46 2.61 6.61
C LEU A 12 -12.60 1.88 7.67
N ILE A 13 -11.98 2.62 8.58
CA ILE A 13 -11.20 2.05 9.70
C ILE A 13 -12.09 1.15 10.57
N ASN A 14 -13.28 1.62 10.92
CA ASN A 14 -14.24 0.86 11.71
C ASN A 14 -14.72 -0.41 10.97
N ARG A 15 -14.89 -0.33 9.65
CA ARG A 15 -15.27 -1.49 8.81
C ARG A 15 -14.16 -2.54 8.73
N ILE A 16 -12.90 -2.11 8.62
CA ILE A 16 -11.74 -3.03 8.58
C ILE A 16 -11.58 -3.77 9.92
N ASN A 17 -11.92 -3.11 11.04
CA ASN A 17 -11.97 -3.70 12.39
C ASN A 17 -10.71 -4.49 12.79
N LYS A 18 -9.53 -3.91 12.51
CA LYS A 18 -8.23 -4.44 12.95
C LYS A 18 -7.73 -3.64 14.15
N SER A 19 -7.01 -4.30 15.05
CA SER A 19 -6.53 -3.68 16.30
C SER A 19 -5.55 -2.51 16.07
N ASN A 20 -4.75 -2.57 15.01
CA ASN A 20 -3.76 -1.55 14.65
C ASN A 20 -3.87 -1.24 13.16
N ILE A 21 -4.07 0.04 12.81
CA ILE A 21 -4.19 0.51 11.41
C ILE A 21 -3.33 1.76 11.22
N THR A 22 -2.44 1.74 10.23
CA THR A 22 -1.71 2.93 9.79
C THR A 22 -2.29 3.42 8.47
N VAL A 23 -2.67 4.69 8.42
CA VAL A 23 -3.21 5.33 7.22
C VAL A 23 -2.14 6.27 6.65
N GLY A 24 -1.70 5.99 5.43
CA GLY A 24 -0.89 6.91 4.65
C GLY A 24 -1.71 8.10 4.18
N VAL A 25 -1.26 9.32 4.47
CA VAL A 25 -1.92 10.57 4.09
C VAL A 25 -0.96 11.38 3.23
N ASP A 26 -1.46 11.86 2.10
CA ASP A 26 -0.73 12.77 1.21
C ASP A 26 -1.61 13.97 0.84
N GLY A 27 -0.97 15.04 0.37
CA GLY A 27 -1.62 16.27 -0.07
C GLY A 27 -1.14 17.51 0.67
N SER A 28 -1.13 18.64 -0.04
CA SER A 28 -0.69 19.96 0.45
C SER A 28 -1.49 20.44 1.66
N LEU A 29 -2.78 20.11 1.74
CA LEU A 29 -3.62 20.48 2.88
C LEU A 29 -3.17 19.79 4.18
N TYR A 30 -2.82 18.52 4.12
CA TYR A 30 -2.30 17.80 5.28
C TYR A 30 -0.85 18.21 5.62
N ARG A 31 -0.04 18.53 4.61
CA ARG A 31 1.36 18.96 4.77
C ARG A 31 1.53 20.39 5.30
N TYR A 32 0.78 21.36 4.76
CA TYR A 32 1.07 22.78 4.96
C TYR A 32 0.04 23.52 5.83
N HIS A 33 -1.15 22.95 6.07
CA HIS A 33 -2.18 23.67 6.82
C HIS A 33 -2.02 23.47 8.34
N PRO A 34 -1.76 24.55 9.11
CA PRO A 34 -1.30 24.47 10.51
C PRO A 34 -2.30 23.82 11.47
N ARG A 35 -3.60 23.81 11.12
CA ARG A 35 -4.67 23.26 11.97
C ARG A 35 -5.30 21.99 11.40
N PHE A 36 -5.01 21.61 10.16
CA PHE A 36 -5.77 20.57 9.48
C PHE A 36 -5.48 19.19 10.08
N LYS A 37 -4.19 18.85 10.22
CA LYS A 37 -3.73 17.62 10.86
C LYS A 37 -4.36 17.42 12.25
N ARG A 38 -4.25 18.44 13.11
CA ARG A 38 -4.77 18.38 14.49
C ARG A 38 -6.29 18.21 14.53
N ASN A 39 -7.03 18.88 13.65
CA ASN A 39 -8.48 18.76 13.59
C ASN A 39 -8.90 17.38 13.09
N MET A 40 -8.22 16.87 12.06
CA MET A 40 -8.47 15.53 11.52
C MET A 40 -8.24 14.45 12.59
N GLU A 41 -7.09 14.48 13.28
CA GLU A 41 -6.78 13.56 14.37
C GLU A 41 -7.84 13.59 15.49
N LYS A 42 -8.29 14.79 15.90
CA LYS A 42 -9.32 14.95 16.92
C LYS A 42 -10.65 14.34 16.48
N CYS A 43 -11.10 14.64 15.27
CA CYS A 43 -12.36 14.12 14.75
C CYS A 43 -12.30 12.60 14.58
N MET A 44 -11.20 12.05 14.06
CA MET A 44 -11.03 10.61 13.91
C MET A 44 -11.01 9.88 15.25
N LYS A 45 -10.39 10.44 16.29
CA LYS A 45 -10.43 9.86 17.65
C LYS A 45 -11.85 9.75 18.22
N ILE A 46 -12.77 10.61 17.80
CA ILE A 46 -14.17 10.58 18.23
C ILE A 46 -14.97 9.55 17.41
N LEU A 47 -14.68 9.43 16.12
CA LEU A 47 -15.46 8.60 15.18
C LEU A 47 -14.97 7.14 15.10
N VAL A 48 -13.71 6.86 15.40
CA VAL A 48 -13.14 5.51 15.36
C VAL A 48 -13.44 4.76 16.65
N ASN A 49 -13.75 3.47 16.54
CA ASN A 49 -13.98 2.59 17.68
C ASN A 49 -12.78 2.59 18.64
N LYS A 50 -13.03 2.72 19.95
CA LYS A 50 -11.99 2.83 20.98
C LYS A 50 -11.01 1.64 21.03
N ASN A 51 -11.43 0.48 20.51
CA ASN A 51 -10.62 -0.74 20.49
C ASN A 51 -9.62 -0.79 19.32
N ILE A 52 -9.70 0.18 18.40
CA ILE A 52 -8.83 0.28 17.23
C ILE A 52 -7.80 1.38 17.48
N LYS A 53 -6.52 1.01 17.49
CA LYS A 53 -5.42 1.98 17.46
C LYS A 53 -5.16 2.35 16.01
N PHE A 54 -5.18 3.65 15.73
CA PHE A 54 -4.87 4.16 14.39
C PHE A 54 -3.76 5.21 14.42
N GLU A 55 -2.99 5.26 13.34
CA GLU A 55 -1.93 6.26 13.14
C GLU A 55 -2.05 6.88 11.74
N LEU A 56 -1.77 8.18 11.63
CA LEU A 56 -1.79 8.92 10.38
C LEU A 56 -0.35 9.28 10.00
N GLN A 57 0.16 8.66 8.94
CA GLN A 57 1.54 8.84 8.50
C GLN A 57 1.60 9.63 7.19
N LEU A 58 2.49 10.62 7.13
CA LEU A 58 2.77 11.35 5.89
C LEU A 58 3.39 10.38 4.86
N SER A 59 2.76 10.26 3.69
CA SER A 59 3.36 9.54 2.58
C SER A 59 4.22 10.50 1.76
N ASN A 60 5.51 10.18 1.59
CA ASN A 60 6.45 11.05 0.88
C ASN A 60 6.24 10.99 -0.64
N ASP A 61 6.03 9.79 -1.19
CA ASP A 61 5.79 9.55 -2.61
C ASP A 61 5.07 8.20 -2.82
N GLY A 62 3.76 8.20 -2.57
CA GLY A 62 2.97 6.97 -2.64
C GLY A 62 2.71 6.49 -4.06
N SER A 63 2.72 7.40 -5.05
CA SER A 63 2.31 7.06 -6.42
C SER A 63 3.40 6.29 -7.18
N GLY A 64 4.66 6.72 -7.07
CA GLY A 64 5.78 6.05 -7.74
C GLY A 64 6.12 4.70 -7.12
N VAL A 65 6.16 4.63 -5.77
CA VAL A 65 6.45 3.40 -5.04
C VAL A 65 5.34 2.37 -5.24
N GLY A 66 4.07 2.80 -5.20
CA GLY A 66 2.93 1.92 -5.42
C GLY A 66 2.95 1.29 -6.81
N ALA A 67 3.19 2.10 -7.85
CA ALA A 67 3.28 1.61 -9.23
C ALA A 67 4.42 0.60 -9.42
N ALA A 68 5.62 0.93 -8.90
CA ALA A 68 6.77 0.03 -8.98
C ALA A 68 6.51 -1.30 -8.25
N LEU A 69 5.88 -1.24 -7.07
CA LEU A 69 5.53 -2.44 -6.30
C LEU A 69 4.51 -3.31 -7.03
N THR A 70 3.48 -2.71 -7.65
CA THR A 70 2.50 -3.46 -8.45
C THR A 70 3.18 -4.17 -9.61
N VAL A 71 4.05 -3.48 -10.36
CA VAL A 71 4.82 -4.09 -11.45
C VAL A 71 5.70 -5.23 -10.94
N ALA A 72 6.42 -5.01 -9.83
CA ALA A 72 7.26 -6.05 -9.23
C ALA A 72 6.44 -7.28 -8.79
N ALA A 73 5.28 -7.08 -8.17
CA ALA A 73 4.40 -8.16 -7.74
C ALA A 73 3.90 -9.00 -8.92
N GLU A 74 3.54 -8.35 -10.03
CA GLU A 74 3.11 -9.03 -11.26
C GLU A 74 4.27 -9.79 -11.94
N VAL A 75 5.46 -9.21 -11.94
CA VAL A 75 6.65 -9.88 -12.47
C VAL A 75 7.00 -11.10 -11.62
N LEU A 76 6.92 -11.00 -10.29
CA LEU A 76 7.18 -12.11 -9.36
C LEU A 76 6.15 -13.25 -9.53
N SER A 77 4.86 -12.93 -9.62
CA SER A 77 3.80 -13.94 -9.84
C SER A 77 3.95 -14.63 -11.21
N THR A 78 4.38 -13.90 -12.22
CA THR A 78 4.64 -14.44 -13.57
C THR A 78 5.95 -15.26 -13.63
N GLN A 79 6.97 -14.92 -12.82
CA GLN A 79 8.24 -15.66 -12.76
C GLN A 79 8.10 -17.04 -12.13
N SER A 80 7.26 -17.20 -11.09
CA SER A 80 6.89 -18.54 -10.58
C SER A 80 6.27 -19.45 -11.65
N SER A 81 5.73 -18.87 -12.74
CA SER A 81 5.21 -19.63 -13.88
C SER A 81 6.24 -19.84 -15.00
N LYS A 82 7.32 -19.05 -15.09
CA LYS A 82 8.32 -19.10 -16.17
C LYS A 82 9.56 -19.94 -15.85
N GLU A 83 9.86 -20.19 -14.57
CA GLU A 83 10.97 -21.06 -14.16
C GLU A 83 10.73 -22.54 -14.51
N SER A 84 9.49 -22.92 -14.86
CA SER A 84 9.16 -24.25 -15.41
C SER A 84 9.41 -24.39 -16.93
N THR A 85 9.76 -23.32 -17.64
CA THR A 85 9.92 -23.34 -19.12
C THR A 85 11.33 -23.05 -19.64
N ASP A 86 12.28 -22.58 -18.81
CA ASP A 86 13.66 -22.29 -19.26
C ASP A 86 14.64 -23.47 -19.03
N ASN A 87 14.19 -24.58 -18.42
CA ASN A 87 15.04 -25.75 -18.19
C ASN A 87 15.02 -26.79 -19.35
N GLN A 88 14.54 -26.40 -20.53
CA GLN A 88 14.67 -27.18 -21.77
C GLN A 88 15.57 -26.47 -22.79
N LYS A 89 16.84 -26.21 -22.44
CA LYS A 89 17.87 -26.02 -23.48
C LYS A 89 18.28 -27.39 -24.03
N PRO A 90 18.21 -27.64 -25.34
CA PRO A 90 18.60 -28.93 -25.90
C PRO A 90 20.10 -29.17 -25.67
N LYS A 91 20.39 -30.29 -25.01
CA LYS A 91 21.74 -30.82 -24.80
C LYS A 91 22.31 -31.20 -26.17
N GLN A 92 22.99 -30.25 -26.82
CA GLN A 92 23.67 -30.45 -28.10
C GLN A 92 24.64 -31.62 -27.95
N ARG A 93 24.25 -32.78 -28.49
CA ARG A 93 25.02 -34.02 -28.48
C ARG A 93 26.36 -33.76 -29.16
N ARG A 94 27.42 -33.66 -28.36
CA ARG A 94 28.79 -33.89 -28.82
C ARG A 94 28.85 -35.29 -29.42
N ARG A 95 28.94 -35.40 -30.75
CA ARG A 95 29.47 -36.59 -31.41
C ARG A 95 30.88 -36.27 -31.88
N SER A 96 31.82 -36.67 -31.04
CA SER A 96 33.21 -36.91 -31.37
C SER A 96 33.35 -38.26 -32.09
N HIS A 97 34.17 -38.30 -33.15
CA HIS A 97 34.73 -39.48 -33.84
C HIS A 97 33.69 -40.35 -34.58
N LEU A 98 33.90 -40.83 -35.81
CA LEU A 98 35.05 -40.88 -36.73
C LEU A 98 34.65 -40.33 -38.09
#